data_AF-A0A9N9WC57-F1
#
_entry.id   AF-A0A9N9WC57-F1
#
_cell.length_a   1.000
_cell.length_b   1.000
_cell.length_c   1.000
_cell.angle_alpha   90.00
_cell.angle_beta   90.00
_cell.angle_gamma   90.00
#
_symmetry.space_group_name_H-M   'P 1'
#
loop_
_entity.id
_entity.type
_entity.pdbx_description
1 polymer ?
#
loop_
_entity_poly.entity_id
_entity_poly.type
_entity_poly.pdbx_seq_one_letter_code
_entity_poly.pdbx_strand_id
1 'polypeptide(L)'
;MDAESEYEIKRARDAIQTIETIQSMIDVSADILEGLRTQCSTSAELTQQEIRTLEGKLVKHFSRQLFIKARFGEELQRELCRVPCLAQWLRVVGLSPEAIEAICSRVSSLEELRERSDHELRAMLAGARDEEVRRLCRAMHRLTTYTGNHYQSIGFIFDIHRKHLKK
;
A
#
# COMPACT_ATOMS: atom_id res chain seq x y z
N MET A 1 8.42 -25.60 25.40
CA MET A 1 8.17 -24.31 24.73
C MET A 1 9.36 -24.15 23.82
N ASP A 2 9.17 -24.47 22.55
CA ASP A 2 10.24 -25.00 21.70
C ASP A 2 10.89 -23.86 20.92
N ALA A 3 12.18 -23.99 20.58
CA ALA A 3 12.98 -22.93 19.94
C ALA A 3 12.37 -22.38 18.64
N GLU A 4 11.56 -23.20 17.95
CA GLU A 4 10.82 -22.81 16.74
C GLU A 4 9.71 -21.78 17.04
N SER A 5 9.03 -21.91 18.18
CA SER A 5 8.02 -20.94 18.63
C SER A 5 8.65 -19.60 18.99
N GLU A 6 9.83 -19.60 19.61
CA GLU A 6 10.54 -18.36 19.98
C GLU A 6 11.05 -17.62 18.74
N TYR A 7 11.50 -18.36 17.71
CA TYR A 7 11.91 -17.79 16.43
C TYR A 7 10.76 -17.09 15.70
N GLU A 8 9.60 -17.73 15.58
CA GLU A 8 8.44 -17.13 14.89
C GLU A 8 7.90 -15.91 15.64
N ILE A 9 7.88 -15.92 16.98
CA ILE A 9 7.52 -14.75 17.79
C ILE A 9 8.48 -13.58 17.52
N LYS A 10 9.79 -13.84 17.53
CA LYS A 10 10.79 -12.81 17.24
C LYS A 10 10.62 -12.25 15.83
N ARG A 11 10.39 -13.11 14.85
CA ARG A 11 10.19 -12.73 13.45
C ARG A 11 8.94 -11.87 13.26
N ALA A 12 7.84 -12.19 13.94
CA ALA A 12 6.62 -11.39 13.93
C ALA A 12 6.87 -10.01 14.54
N ARG A 13 7.55 -9.95 15.69
CA ARG A 13 7.93 -8.69 16.34
C ARG A 13 8.78 -7.78 15.44
N ASP A 14 9.79 -8.34 14.77
CA ASP A 14 10.65 -7.59 13.86
C ASP A 14 9.86 -7.03 12.66
N ALA A 15 8.87 -7.77 12.18
CA ALA A 15 8.00 -7.32 11.10
C ALA A 15 7.05 -6.20 11.52
N ILE A 16 6.45 -6.28 12.71
CA ILE A 16 5.66 -5.19 13.29
C ILE A 16 6.52 -3.93 13.40
N GLN A 17 7.70 -4.03 14.01
CA GLN A 17 8.61 -2.90 14.16
C GLN A 17 9.01 -2.27 12.82
N THR A 18 9.22 -3.11 11.80
CA THR A 18 9.50 -2.65 10.44
C THR A 18 8.30 -1.91 9.84
N ILE A 19 7.09 -2.42 10.02
CA ILE A 19 5.85 -1.78 9.55
C ILE A 19 5.64 -0.43 10.22
N GLU A 20 5.84 -0.33 11.54
CA GLU A 20 5.76 0.91 12.30
C GLU A 20 6.77 1.94 11.80
N THR A 21 8.02 1.52 11.59
CA THR A 21 9.07 2.39 11.04
C THR A 21 8.68 2.93 9.67
N ILE A 22 8.12 2.08 8.80
CA ILE A 22 7.64 2.49 7.49
C ILE A 22 6.45 3.44 7.62
N GLN A 23 5.54 3.19 8.56
CA GLN A 23 4.39 4.06 8.81
C GLN A 23 4.84 5.47 9.23
N SER A 24 5.82 5.58 10.13
CA SER A 24 6.38 6.88 10.51
C SER A 24 7.03 7.61 9.31
N MET A 25 7.71 6.89 8.41
CA MET A 25 8.22 7.48 7.17
C MET A 25 7.10 7.95 6.24
N ILE A 26 5.99 7.21 6.17
CA ILE A 26 4.81 7.57 5.40
C ILE A 26 4.20 8.84 5.95
N ASP A 27 3.96 8.92 7.27
CA ASP A 27 3.29 10.05 7.91
C ASP A 27 4.06 11.36 7.64
N VAL A 28 5.36 11.38 7.94
CA VAL A 28 6.22 12.56 7.70
C VAL A 28 6.26 12.92 6.22
N SER A 29 6.41 11.93 5.32
CA SER A 29 6.52 12.21 3.88
C SER A 29 5.18 12.64 3.27
N ALA A 30 4.05 12.19 3.83
CA ALA A 30 2.71 12.59 3.41
C ALA A 30 2.41 14.04 3.81
N ASP A 31 2.83 14.47 5.01
CA ASP A 31 2.70 15.86 5.45
C ASP A 31 3.54 16.80 4.56
N ILE A 32 4.76 16.41 4.21
CA ILE A 32 5.60 17.16 3.27
C ILE A 32 4.93 17.26 1.89
N LEU A 33 4.37 16.15 1.39
CA LEU A 33 3.65 16.11 0.12
C LEU A 33 2.43 17.04 0.13
N GLU A 34 1.68 17.07 1.22
CA GLU A 34 0.54 17.97 1.39
C GLU A 34 0.98 19.43 1.40
N GLY A 35 2.08 19.75 2.11
CA GLY A 35 2.69 21.07 2.09
C GLY A 35 3.08 21.53 0.68
N LEU A 36 3.72 20.67 -0.11
CA LEU A 36 4.07 20.98 -1.51
C LEU A 36 2.84 21.25 -2.38
N ARG A 37 1.72 20.56 -2.14
CA ARG A 37 0.48 20.71 -2.91
C ARG A 37 -0.30 21.97 -2.55
N THR A 38 -0.21 22.41 -1.30
CA THR A 38 -1.05 23.49 -0.76
C THR A 38 -0.32 24.81 -0.57
N GLN A 39 0.99 24.79 -0.32
CA GLN A 39 1.78 25.96 0.07
C GLN A 39 2.77 26.41 -1.01
N CYS A 40 3.08 25.55 -1.99
CA CYS A 40 4.03 25.87 -3.06
C CYS A 40 3.32 26.16 -4.39
N SER A 41 4.01 26.86 -5.29
CA SER A 41 3.52 27.07 -6.66
C SER A 41 3.61 25.75 -7.44
N THR A 42 2.49 25.05 -7.55
CA THR A 42 2.40 23.76 -8.27
C THR A 42 2.55 23.90 -9.78
N SER A 43 2.63 25.12 -10.34
CA SER A 43 3.00 25.32 -11.74
C SER A 43 4.53 25.28 -11.96
N ALA A 44 5.33 25.38 -10.90
CA ALA A 44 6.78 25.28 -10.99
C ALA A 44 7.22 23.84 -11.27
N GLU A 45 8.07 23.66 -12.28
CA GLU A 45 8.56 22.34 -12.70
C GLU A 45 9.28 21.59 -11.57
N LEU A 46 10.09 22.31 -10.78
CA LEU A 46 10.80 21.74 -9.64
C LEU A 46 9.83 21.17 -8.59
N THR A 47 8.82 21.95 -8.18
CA THR A 47 7.79 21.52 -7.23
C THR A 47 7.03 20.30 -7.76
N GLN A 48 6.69 20.29 -9.05
CA GLN A 48 6.04 19.13 -9.69
C GLN A 48 6.94 17.89 -9.70
N GLN A 49 8.24 18.05 -9.89
CA GLN A 49 9.19 16.95 -9.83
C GLN A 49 9.34 16.38 -8.41
N GLU A 50 9.37 17.24 -7.40
CA GLU A 50 9.40 16.83 -5.99
C GLU A 50 8.13 16.08 -5.58
N ILE A 51 6.95 16.60 -5.97
CA ILE A 51 5.66 15.92 -5.78
C ILE A 51 5.70 14.52 -6.38
N ARG A 52 6.05 14.38 -7.66
CA ARG A 52 6.13 13.07 -8.34
C ARG A 52 7.11 12.11 -7.66
N THR A 53 8.23 12.63 -7.15
CA THR A 53 9.25 11.84 -6.46
C THR A 53 8.74 11.32 -5.12
N LEU A 54 8.11 12.18 -4.32
CA LEU A 54 7.53 11.80 -3.03
C LEU A 54 6.36 10.83 -3.17
N GLU A 55 5.45 11.06 -4.13
CA GLU A 55 4.36 10.12 -4.45
C GLU A 55 4.91 8.72 -4.78
N GLY A 56 5.93 8.64 -5.62
CA GLY A 56 6.57 7.37 -5.97
C GLY A 56 7.21 6.67 -4.76
N LYS A 57 7.91 7.42 -3.90
CA LYS A 57 8.50 6.91 -2.66
C LYS A 57 7.44 6.37 -1.71
N LEU A 58 6.36 7.12 -1.50
CA LEU A 58 5.25 6.73 -0.63
C LEU A 58 4.55 5.47 -1.14
N VAL A 59 4.23 5.38 -2.44
CA VAL A 59 3.63 4.16 -3.02
C VAL A 59 4.52 2.93 -2.79
N LYS A 60 5.85 3.09 -2.86
CA LYS A 60 6.79 2.02 -2.55
C LYS A 60 6.77 1.60 -1.07
N HIS A 61 6.61 2.55 -0.14
CA HIS A 61 6.45 2.27 1.29
C HIS A 61 5.16 1.49 1.58
N PHE A 62 4.03 1.91 1.02
CA PHE A 62 2.77 1.17 1.12
C PHE A 62 2.86 -0.24 0.52
N SER A 63 3.53 -0.39 -0.62
CA SER A 63 3.79 -1.70 -1.23
C SER A 63 4.62 -2.60 -0.31
N ARG A 64 5.56 -2.02 0.43
CA ARG A 64 6.40 -2.76 1.39
C ARG A 64 5.60 -3.20 2.62
N GLN A 65 4.69 -2.37 3.13
CA GLN A 65 3.77 -2.78 4.21
C GLN A 65 2.90 -3.97 3.79
N LEU A 66 2.29 -3.91 2.60
CA LEU A 66 1.52 -5.02 2.03
C LEU A 66 2.35 -6.31 1.93
N PHE A 67 3.58 -6.19 1.42
CA PHE A 67 4.49 -7.32 1.28
C PHE A 67 4.83 -7.96 2.63
N ILE A 68 5.16 -7.16 3.65
CA ILE A 68 5.50 -7.68 4.98
C ILE A 68 4.28 -8.36 5.59
N LYS A 69 3.11 -7.70 5.58
CA LYS A 69 1.85 -8.22 6.14
C LYS A 69 1.45 -9.56 5.52
N ALA A 70 1.62 -9.72 4.21
CA ALA A 70 1.28 -10.96 3.50
C ALA A 70 2.15 -12.18 3.88
N ARG A 71 3.28 -12.00 4.59
CA ARG A 71 4.19 -13.10 4.98
C ARG A 71 3.82 -13.77 6.30
N PHE A 72 2.78 -13.30 6.97
CA PHE A 72 2.35 -13.79 8.27
C PHE A 72 0.91 -14.31 8.22
N GLY A 73 0.57 -15.17 9.19
CA GLY A 73 -0.75 -15.77 9.31
C GLY A 73 -1.84 -14.76 9.69
N GLU A 74 -3.08 -15.24 9.71
CA GLU A 74 -4.29 -14.42 9.92
C GLU A 74 -4.28 -13.62 11.22
N GLU A 75 -3.67 -14.15 12.29
CA GLU A 75 -3.59 -13.47 13.59
C GLU A 75 -2.83 -12.14 13.49
N LEU A 76 -1.62 -12.16 12.92
CA LEU A 76 -0.84 -10.93 12.73
C LEU A 76 -1.48 -10.02 11.68
N GLN A 77 -2.09 -10.59 10.64
CA GLN A 77 -2.83 -9.79 9.66
C GLN A 77 -4.02 -9.05 10.30
N ARG A 78 -4.64 -9.64 11.34
CA ARG A 78 -5.72 -9.02 12.12
C ARG A 78 -5.20 -7.91 13.03
N GLU A 79 -4.04 -8.12 13.67
CA GLU A 79 -3.35 -7.06 14.43
C GLU A 79 -3.02 -5.87 13.52
N LEU A 80 -2.58 -6.16 12.30
CA LEU A 80 -2.24 -5.18 11.26
C LEU A 80 -3.42 -4.87 10.31
N CYS A 81 -4.67 -5.06 10.76
CA CYS A 81 -5.84 -4.94 9.87
C CYS A 81 -5.98 -3.56 9.22
N ARG A 82 -5.50 -2.50 9.89
CA ARG A 82 -5.53 -1.11 9.40
C ARG A 82 -4.32 -0.71 8.56
N VAL A 83 -3.33 -1.61 8.41
CA VAL A 83 -2.12 -1.37 7.64
C VAL A 83 -2.20 -2.15 6.33
N PRO A 84 -1.88 -1.53 5.18
CA PRO A 84 -1.69 -0.09 4.98
C PRO A 84 -3.02 0.68 5.11
N CYS A 85 -2.93 1.94 5.57
CA CYS A 85 -4.11 2.81 5.66
C CYS A 85 -4.61 3.21 4.26
N LEU A 86 -5.76 2.67 3.85
CA LEU A 86 -6.37 2.93 2.53
C LEU A 86 -6.59 4.43 2.28
N ALA A 87 -7.22 5.13 3.22
CA ALA A 87 -7.53 6.56 3.06
C ALA A 87 -6.26 7.42 2.89
N GLN A 88 -5.20 7.10 3.63
CA GLN A 88 -3.91 7.80 3.51
C GLN A 88 -3.26 7.51 2.17
N TRP A 89 -3.29 6.25 1.69
CA TRP A 89 -2.79 5.90 0.36
C TRP A 89 -3.51 6.68 -0.74
N LEU A 90 -4.85 6.75 -0.69
CA LEU A 90 -5.65 7.50 -1.67
C LEU A 90 -5.34 9.02 -1.64
N ARG A 91 -5.11 9.59 -0.47
CA ARG A 91 -4.64 10.98 -0.33
C ARG A 91 -3.27 11.19 -0.97
N VAL A 92 -2.33 10.25 -0.75
CA VAL A 92 -1.02 10.27 -1.40
C VAL A 92 -1.15 10.20 -2.92
N VAL A 93 -2.06 9.39 -3.46
CA VAL A 93 -2.36 9.34 -4.90
C VAL A 93 -2.90 10.68 -5.45
N GLY A 94 -3.38 11.56 -4.57
CA GLY A 94 -3.88 12.87 -4.93
C GLY A 94 -5.35 12.86 -5.34
N LEU A 95 -6.15 12.00 -4.69
CA LEU A 95 -7.60 12.01 -4.81
C LEU A 95 -8.23 13.04 -3.88
N SER A 96 -9.36 13.62 -4.29
CA SER A 96 -10.14 14.53 -3.44
C SER A 96 -10.79 13.79 -2.27
N PRO A 97 -11.17 14.50 -1.19
CA PRO A 97 -11.90 13.90 -0.07
C PRO A 97 -13.16 13.15 -0.50
N GLU A 98 -13.91 13.67 -1.47
CA GLU A 98 -15.14 13.06 -2.00
C GLU A 98 -14.84 11.75 -2.73
N ALA A 99 -13.77 11.73 -3.53
CA ALA A 99 -13.31 10.52 -4.21
C ALA A 99 -12.79 9.46 -3.22
N ILE A 100 -12.10 9.89 -2.16
CA ILE A 100 -11.65 9.01 -1.08
C ILE A 100 -12.84 8.37 -0.38
N GLU A 101 -13.86 9.16 -0.01
CA GLU A 101 -15.07 8.67 0.64
C GLU A 101 -15.82 7.68 -0.26
N ALA A 102 -15.97 8.01 -1.55
CA ALA A 102 -16.62 7.13 -2.53
C ALA A 102 -15.94 5.76 -2.62
N ILE A 103 -14.61 5.71 -2.57
CA ILE A 103 -13.85 4.45 -2.58
C ILE A 103 -13.98 3.73 -1.24
N CYS A 104 -13.75 4.42 -0.12
CA CYS A 104 -13.79 3.83 1.22
C CYS A 104 -15.19 3.30 1.60
N SER A 105 -16.26 3.79 0.97
CA SER A 105 -17.62 3.24 1.15
C SER A 105 -17.82 1.86 0.51
N ARG A 106 -16.93 1.45 -0.40
CA ARG A 106 -17.05 0.21 -1.21
C ARG A 106 -15.99 -0.83 -0.92
N VAL A 107 -14.83 -0.40 -0.42
CA VAL A 107 -13.69 -1.26 -0.06
C VAL A 107 -13.10 -0.80 1.26
N SER A 108 -12.72 -1.75 2.09
CA SER A 108 -12.25 -1.51 3.45
C SER A 108 -10.72 -1.48 3.59
N SER A 109 -10.00 -2.00 2.59
CA SER A 109 -8.54 -2.16 2.62
C SER A 109 -7.90 -1.94 1.26
N LEU A 110 -6.59 -1.66 1.26
CA LEU A 110 -5.82 -1.51 0.02
C LEU A 110 -5.66 -2.85 -0.72
N GLU A 111 -5.64 -3.96 0.01
CA GLU A 111 -5.69 -5.31 -0.53
C GLU A 111 -6.96 -5.53 -1.34
N GLU A 112 -8.13 -5.19 -0.78
CA GLU A 112 -9.42 -5.34 -1.46
C GLU A 112 -9.53 -4.42 -2.68
N LEU A 113 -9.01 -3.20 -2.60
CA LEU A 113 -8.94 -2.27 -3.74
C LEU A 113 -8.06 -2.83 -4.87
N ARG A 114 -6.99 -3.55 -4.55
CA ARG A 114 -6.05 -4.13 -5.53
C ARG A 114 -6.64 -5.26 -6.35
N GLU A 115 -7.58 -6.01 -5.79
CA GLU A 115 -8.25 -7.09 -6.53
C GLU A 115 -9.32 -6.56 -7.51
N ARG A 116 -9.59 -5.24 -7.53
CA ARG A 116 -10.54 -4.61 -8.45
C ARG A 116 -9.94 -4.43 -9.84
N SER A 117 -10.76 -4.68 -10.85
CA SER A 117 -10.43 -4.37 -12.24
C SER A 117 -10.41 -2.87 -12.51
N ASP A 118 -9.71 -2.46 -13.57
CA ASP A 118 -9.72 -1.10 -14.09
C ASP A 118 -11.14 -0.54 -14.32
N HIS A 119 -12.07 -1.40 -14.74
CA HIS A 119 -13.47 -1.01 -14.95
C HIS A 119 -14.18 -0.73 -13.61
N GLU A 120 -13.99 -1.59 -12.61
CA GLU A 120 -14.54 -1.36 -11.27
C GLU A 120 -13.97 -0.10 -10.62
N LEU A 121 -12.67 0.15 -10.73
CA LEU A 121 -12.03 1.37 -10.21
C LEU A 121 -12.65 2.63 -10.83
N ARG A 122 -12.93 2.61 -12.14
CA ARG A 122 -13.65 3.70 -12.83
C ARG A 122 -15.08 3.84 -12.33
N ALA A 123 -15.79 2.73 -12.13
CA ALA A 123 -17.16 2.73 -11.61
C ALA A 123 -17.25 3.23 -10.15
N MET A 124 -16.20 3.08 -9.35
CA MET A 124 -16.07 3.64 -8.01
C MET A 124 -15.95 5.16 -8.01
N LEU A 125 -15.44 5.72 -9.11
CA LEU A 125 -15.21 7.14 -9.32
C LEU A 125 -16.10 7.74 -10.43
N ALA A 126 -17.30 7.19 -10.65
CA ALA A 126 -18.18 7.59 -11.76
C ALA A 126 -18.65 9.08 -11.75
N GLY A 127 -18.37 9.82 -10.67
CA GLY A 127 -18.59 11.27 -10.58
C GLY A 127 -17.33 12.11 -10.31
N ALA A 128 -16.15 11.49 -10.29
CA ALA A 128 -14.87 12.17 -10.06
C ALA A 128 -14.29 12.71 -11.36
N ARG A 129 -13.24 13.53 -11.26
CA ARG A 129 -12.55 14.07 -12.45
C ARG A 129 -11.78 12.96 -13.17
N ASP A 130 -11.74 13.00 -14.50
CA ASP A 130 -10.95 12.05 -15.32
C ASP A 130 -9.46 11.99 -14.91
N GLU A 131 -8.94 13.09 -14.39
CA GLU A 131 -7.57 13.16 -13.89
C GLU A 131 -7.36 12.29 -12.64
N GLU A 132 -8.34 12.24 -11.73
CA GLU A 132 -8.32 11.43 -10.52
C GLU A 132 -8.38 9.93 -10.86
N VAL A 133 -9.24 9.56 -11.80
CA VAL A 133 -9.29 8.20 -12.35
C VAL A 133 -7.94 7.80 -12.94
N ARG A 134 -7.32 8.67 -13.75
CA ARG A 134 -5.99 8.42 -14.33
C ARG A 134 -4.89 8.34 -13.28
N ARG A 135 -4.94 9.14 -12.21
CA ARG A 135 -4.01 9.06 -11.08
C ARG A 135 -4.15 7.71 -10.37
N LEU A 136 -5.39 7.31 -10.04
CA LEU A 136 -5.68 6.04 -9.38
C LEU A 136 -5.20 4.85 -10.20
N CYS A 137 -5.59 4.73 -11.48
CA CYS A 137 -5.16 3.60 -12.33
C CYS A 137 -3.64 3.50 -12.43
N ARG A 138 -2.92 4.62 -12.58
CA ARG A 138 -1.44 4.63 -12.62
C ARG A 138 -0.83 4.21 -11.29
N ALA A 139 -1.36 4.69 -10.18
CA ALA A 139 -0.90 4.29 -8.85
C ALA A 139 -1.15 2.81 -8.58
N MET A 140 -2.30 2.27 -8.99
CA MET A 140 -2.61 0.84 -8.93
C MET A 140 -1.63 0.01 -9.75
N HIS A 141 -1.33 0.40 -10.99
CA HIS A 141 -0.33 -0.30 -11.80
C HIS A 141 1.05 -0.32 -11.13
N ARG A 142 1.48 0.79 -10.52
CA ARG A 142 2.74 0.85 -9.76
C ARG A 142 2.70 -0.06 -8.53
N LEU A 143 1.60 -0.04 -7.78
CA LEU A 143 1.37 -0.91 -6.62
C LEU A 143 1.44 -2.39 -7.01
N THR A 144 0.77 -2.78 -8.09
CA THR A 144 0.81 -4.14 -8.65
C THR A 144 2.21 -4.51 -9.15
N THR A 145 2.96 -3.57 -9.75
CA THR A 145 4.35 -3.83 -10.16
C THR A 145 5.25 -4.11 -8.96
N TYR A 146 5.16 -3.31 -7.90
CA TYR A 146 5.99 -3.49 -6.70
C TYR A 146 5.63 -4.71 -5.86
N THR A 147 4.36 -5.12 -5.88
CA THR A 147 3.88 -6.30 -5.17
C THR A 147 4.07 -7.56 -6.04
N GLY A 148 3.69 -7.52 -7.31
CA GLY A 148 3.76 -8.62 -8.28
C GLY A 148 5.17 -9.09 -8.64
N ASN A 149 6.15 -8.18 -8.75
CA ASN A 149 7.56 -8.56 -8.96
C ASN A 149 8.16 -9.33 -7.77
N HIS A 150 7.49 -9.38 -6.61
CA HIS A 150 7.89 -10.18 -5.46
C HIS A 150 7.02 -11.42 -5.21
N TYR A 151 5.87 -11.56 -5.87
CA TYR A 151 5.04 -12.77 -5.77
C TYR A 151 5.57 -13.94 -6.63
N GLN A 152 6.40 -13.69 -7.65
CA GLN A 152 7.08 -14.76 -8.38
C GLN A 152 8.08 -15.55 -7.51
N SER A 153 8.63 -14.99 -6.43
CA SER A 153 9.42 -15.78 -5.46
C SER A 153 8.56 -16.46 -4.40
N ILE A 154 7.41 -15.89 -4.03
CA ILE A 154 6.54 -16.44 -2.97
C ILE A 154 5.71 -17.63 -3.47
N GLY A 155 5.26 -17.62 -4.74
CA GLY A 155 4.60 -18.78 -5.34
C GLY A 155 5.45 -20.04 -5.30
N PHE A 156 6.76 -19.92 -5.56
CA PHE A 156 7.70 -21.03 -5.44
C PHE A 156 8.00 -21.43 -3.98
N ILE A 157 8.07 -20.48 -3.04
CA ILE A 157 8.40 -20.78 -1.64
C ILE A 157 7.23 -21.48 -0.92
N PHE A 158 5.98 -21.06 -1.13
CA PHE A 158 4.82 -21.78 -0.56
C PHE A 158 4.65 -23.17 -1.18
N ASP A 159 4.96 -23.36 -2.48
CA ASP A 159 4.94 -24.68 -3.11
C ASP A 159 6.05 -25.61 -2.56
N ILE A 160 7.24 -25.07 -2.29
CA ILE A 160 8.34 -25.83 -1.67
C ILE A 160 8.00 -26.21 -0.23
N HIS A 161 7.44 -25.28 0.56
CA HIS A 161 7.07 -25.55 1.96
C HIS A 161 5.91 -26.55 2.07
N ARG A 162 4.96 -26.52 1.13
CA ARG A 162 3.85 -27.49 1.06
C ARG A 162 4.29 -28.88 0.59
N LYS A 163 5.34 -28.98 -0.24
CA LYS A 163 5.95 -30.27 -0.64
C LYS A 163 6.76 -30.91 0.49
N HIS A 164 7.34 -30.13 1.39
CA HIS A 164 8.09 -30.67 2.53
C HIS A 164 7.23 -31.08 3.73
N LEU A 165 5.97 -30.63 3.83
CA LEU A 165 5.03 -31.03 4.90
C LEU A 165 4.18 -32.27 4.58
N LYS A 166 4.40 -32.93 3.43
CA LYS A 166 3.69 -34.16 3.01
C LYS A 166 4.60 -35.39 2.91
N LYS A 167 5.57 -35.53 3.81
CA LYS A 167 6.29 -36.79 4.04
C LYS A 167 6.31 -37.13 5.51
#